data_AF-A0A934CNT4-F1
#
_entry.id   AF-A0A934CNT4-F1
#
_cell.length_a   1.000
_cell.length_b   1.000
_cell.length_c   1.000
_cell.angle_alpha   90.00
_cell.angle_beta   90.00
_cell.angle_gamma   90.00
#
_symmetry.space_group_name_H-M   'P 1'
#
loop_
_entity.id
_entity.type
_entity.pdbx_description
1 polymer ?
#
loop_
_entity_poly.entity_id
_entity_poly.type
_entity_poly.pdbx_seq_one_letter_code
_entity_poly.pdbx_strand_id
1 'polypeptide(L)'
;METNTTQSSMLRKRHPLFKWILVVGIALVTNLFLNYALDAFYPSPKYEAFCLQKEVVTPLTEQKACTDAGGQWTNEPYKYAGVATPVPADAPRGYCNENYTCGKNFDEAMKGYNRNVFIVLVVAGTALLVGSIFASAVEAVALGFSFAGILSLIIGTMRYWESMDERLRVVVLGFALTALVWIGIKKFRD
;
A
#
# COMPACT_ATOMS: atom_id res chain seq x y z
N MET A 1 62.85 -17.91 -36.28
CA MET A 1 61.74 -17.20 -36.93
C MET A 1 60.44 -17.69 -36.30
N GLU A 2 59.83 -16.77 -35.56
CA GLU A 2 58.42 -16.66 -35.19
C GLU A 2 57.75 -17.81 -34.42
N THR A 3 57.82 -17.66 -33.09
CA THR A 3 56.95 -18.28 -32.10
C THR A 3 55.50 -17.83 -32.30
N ASN A 4 54.59 -18.79 -32.52
CA ASN A 4 53.15 -18.61 -32.57
C ASN A 4 52.63 -17.88 -31.31
N THR A 5 52.11 -16.68 -31.53
CA THR A 5 51.41 -15.86 -30.54
C THR A 5 49.97 -16.38 -30.39
N THR A 6 49.78 -17.34 -29.49
CA THR A 6 48.44 -17.71 -29.01
C THR A 6 47.96 -16.67 -28.01
N GLN A 7 47.64 -15.45 -28.47
CA GLN A 7 46.79 -14.54 -27.71
C GLN A 7 45.36 -15.07 -27.77
N SER A 8 45.06 -16.04 -26.90
CA SER A 8 43.70 -16.39 -26.51
C SER A 8 43.08 -15.16 -25.86
N SER A 9 42.34 -14.40 -26.67
CA SER A 9 41.47 -13.31 -26.24
C SER A 9 40.66 -13.77 -25.02
N MET A 10 40.90 -13.15 -23.87
CA MET A 10 40.00 -13.20 -22.72
C MET A 10 38.64 -12.63 -23.14
N LEU A 11 37.78 -13.46 -23.71
CA LEU A 11 36.35 -13.21 -23.82
C LEU A 11 35.79 -13.28 -22.40
N ARG A 12 35.87 -12.14 -21.69
CA ARG A 12 35.23 -11.91 -20.41
C ARG A 12 33.72 -12.09 -20.61
N LYS A 13 33.24 -13.32 -20.43
CA LYS A 13 31.81 -13.65 -20.33
C LYS A 13 31.22 -12.73 -19.26
N ARG A 14 30.50 -11.68 -19.67
CA ARG A 14 29.72 -10.88 -18.72
C ARG A 14 28.73 -11.85 -18.08
N HIS A 15 28.97 -12.19 -16.82
CA HIS A 15 28.16 -13.17 -16.13
C HIS A 15 26.69 -12.69 -16.10
N PRO A 16 25.72 -13.56 -16.40
CA PRO A 16 24.29 -13.20 -16.42
C PRO A 16 23.80 -12.65 -15.06
N LEU A 17 24.55 -12.93 -13.99
CA LEU A 17 24.32 -12.39 -12.65
C LEU A 17 24.29 -10.85 -12.62
N PHE A 18 25.22 -10.16 -13.29
CA PHE A 18 25.28 -8.69 -13.26
C PHE A 18 24.05 -8.05 -13.92
N LYS A 19 23.52 -8.68 -14.96
CA LYS A 19 22.27 -8.25 -15.61
C LYS A 19 21.09 -8.35 -14.64
N TRP A 20 20.95 -9.48 -13.95
CA TRP A 20 19.85 -9.69 -13.00
C TRP A 20 19.96 -8.80 -11.76
N ILE A 21 21.19 -8.54 -11.26
CA ILE A 21 21.42 -7.56 -10.19
C ILE A 21 20.91 -6.18 -10.62
N LEU A 22 21.20 -5.76 -11.86
CA LEU A 22 20.72 -4.48 -12.39
C LEU A 22 19.19 -4.45 -12.52
N VAL A 23 18.58 -5.52 -13.03
CA VAL A 23 17.11 -5.65 -13.16
C VAL A 23 16.43 -5.49 -11.80
N VAL A 24 16.88 -6.25 -10.79
CA VAL A 24 16.32 -6.21 -9.43
C VAL A 24 16.57 -4.85 -8.79
N GLY A 25 17.78 -4.29 -8.96
CA GLY A 25 18.12 -2.96 -8.47
C GLY A 25 17.19 -1.88 -9.03
N ILE A 26 16.94 -1.88 -10.34
CA ILE A 26 16.00 -0.96 -10.98
C ILE A 26 14.59 -1.14 -10.39
N ALA A 27 14.11 -2.39 -10.30
CA ALA A 27 12.76 -2.66 -9.79
C ALA A 27 12.56 -2.14 -8.37
N LEU A 28 13.50 -2.42 -7.46
CA LEU A 28 13.43 -2.01 -6.06
C LEU A 28 13.58 -0.51 -5.89
N VAL A 29 14.62 0.09 -6.48
CA VAL A 29 14.89 1.53 -6.32
C VAL A 29 13.79 2.37 -6.96
N THR A 30 13.23 1.95 -8.10
CA THR A 30 12.09 2.65 -8.72
C THR A 30 10.88 2.65 -7.80
N ASN A 31 10.54 1.51 -7.19
CA ASN A 31 9.41 1.45 -6.26
C ASN A 31 9.67 2.23 -4.97
N LEU A 32 10.90 2.20 -4.45
CA LEU A 32 11.31 3.01 -3.31
C LEU A 32 11.14 4.50 -3.63
N PHE A 33 11.65 4.93 -4.78
CA PHE A 33 11.52 6.30 -5.28
C PHE A 33 10.05 6.72 -5.40
N LEU A 34 9.20 5.90 -6.02
CA LEU A 34 7.77 6.21 -6.16
C LEU A 34 7.09 6.39 -4.80
N ASN A 35 7.38 5.52 -3.83
CA ASN A 35 6.76 5.59 -2.51
C ASN A 35 7.25 6.80 -1.68
N TYR A 36 8.55 7.10 -1.70
CA TYR A 36 9.08 8.29 -1.03
C TYR A 36 8.64 9.59 -1.72
N ALA A 37 8.58 9.61 -3.05
CA ALA A 37 8.04 10.75 -3.78
C ALA A 37 6.57 10.99 -3.43
N LEU A 38 5.77 9.92 -3.34
CA LEU A 38 4.39 10.00 -2.89
C LEU A 38 4.28 10.59 -1.49
N ASP A 39 5.08 10.14 -0.53
CA ASP A 39 5.03 10.68 0.84
C ASP A 39 5.47 12.16 0.90
N ALA A 40 6.44 12.55 0.08
CA ALA A 40 6.92 13.93 0.01
C ALA A 40 5.92 14.91 -0.63
N PHE A 41 5.23 14.49 -1.70
CA PHE A 41 4.32 15.36 -2.46
C PHE A 41 2.84 15.17 -2.11
N TYR A 42 2.49 14.05 -1.48
CA TYR A 42 1.15 13.68 -1.07
C TYR A 42 1.21 13.06 0.34
N PRO A 43 1.38 13.88 1.39
CA PRO A 43 1.58 13.39 2.75
C PRO A 43 0.33 12.67 3.26
N SER A 44 0.54 11.62 4.05
CA SER A 44 -0.54 10.87 4.66
C SER A 44 -1.32 11.70 5.70
N PRO A 45 -2.65 11.51 5.81
CA PRO A 45 -3.43 12.03 6.92
C PRO A 45 -2.85 11.56 8.26
N LYS A 46 -2.69 12.48 9.22
CA LYS A 46 -2.21 12.18 10.57
C LYS A 46 -3.37 12.12 11.54
N TYR A 47 -3.40 11.12 12.42
CA TYR A 47 -4.50 10.91 13.37
C TYR A 47 -4.73 12.13 14.27
N GLU A 48 -3.64 12.78 14.69
CA GLU A 48 -3.65 13.93 15.58
C GLU A 48 -4.30 15.17 14.94
N ALA A 49 -4.37 15.23 13.61
CA ALA A 49 -5.08 16.29 12.90
C ALA A 49 -6.61 16.13 12.98
N PHE A 50 -7.10 14.94 13.35
CA PHE A 50 -8.52 14.65 13.51
C PHE A 50 -8.90 14.51 14.98
N CYS A 51 -8.10 13.77 15.75
CA CYS A 51 -8.35 13.46 17.15
C CYS A 51 -7.29 14.10 18.04
N LEU A 52 -7.63 15.24 18.64
CA LEU A 52 -6.76 15.95 19.58
C LEU A 52 -6.52 15.10 20.83
N GLN A 53 -5.26 14.77 21.10
CA GLN A 53 -4.88 14.09 22.33
C GLN A 53 -4.96 15.09 23.49
N LYS A 54 -5.90 14.89 24.42
CA LYS A 54 -5.98 15.68 25.66
C LYS A 54 -5.03 15.06 26.69
N GLU A 55 -4.22 15.88 27.36
CA GLU A 55 -3.30 15.41 28.42
C GLU A 55 -4.03 14.84 29.64
N VAL A 56 -5.29 15.26 29.87
CA VAL A 56 -6.16 14.74 30.92
C VAL A 56 -7.47 14.26 30.30
N VAL A 57 -7.70 12.95 30.31
CA VAL A 57 -8.97 12.34 29.89
C VAL A 57 -9.88 12.27 31.10
N THR A 58 -10.85 13.19 31.17
CA THR A 58 -11.94 13.09 32.16
C THR A 58 -13.04 12.25 31.53
N PRO A 59 -13.42 11.11 32.15
CA PRO A 59 -14.39 10.21 31.54
C PRO A 59 -15.75 10.91 31.45
N LEU A 60 -16.29 11.02 30.22
CA LEU A 60 -17.66 11.47 30.03
C LEU A 60 -18.63 10.37 30.46
N THR A 61 -19.28 10.56 31.61
CA THR A 61 -20.23 9.62 32.21
C THR A 61 -21.69 9.94 31.87
N GLU A 62 -21.94 11.06 31.18
CA GLU A 62 -23.26 11.46 30.70
C GLU A 62 -23.38 11.27 29.18
N GLN A 63 -24.46 10.62 28.74
CA GLN A 63 -24.73 10.39 27.32
C GLN A 63 -24.78 11.69 26.51
N LYS A 64 -25.43 12.73 27.04
CA LYS A 64 -25.58 14.01 26.33
C LYS A 64 -24.23 14.68 26.14
N ALA A 65 -23.42 14.75 27.18
CA ALA A 65 -22.07 15.31 27.10
C ALA A 65 -21.19 14.50 26.12
N CYS A 66 -21.33 13.17 26.09
CA CYS A 66 -20.63 12.31 25.13
C CYS A 66 -20.97 12.66 23.68
N THR A 67 -22.26 12.76 23.34
CA THR A 67 -22.70 13.08 21.98
C THR A 67 -22.37 14.51 21.58
N ASP A 68 -22.45 15.46 22.52
CA ASP A 68 -22.09 16.86 22.29
C ASP A 68 -20.58 17.02 22.00
N ALA A 69 -19.74 16.14 22.58
CA ALA A 69 -18.32 16.07 22.29
C ALA A 69 -17.97 15.31 20.99
N GLY A 70 -18.96 14.80 20.26
CA GLY A 70 -18.76 14.00 19.04
C GLY A 70 -18.43 12.52 19.31
N GLY A 71 -18.62 12.05 20.53
CA GLY A 71 -18.46 10.64 20.89
C GLY A 71 -19.69 9.78 20.59
N GLN A 72 -19.51 8.46 20.64
CA GLN A 72 -20.62 7.50 20.58
C GLN A 72 -20.84 6.88 21.95
N TRP A 73 -22.06 6.98 22.47
CA TRP A 73 -22.45 6.33 23.72
C TRP A 73 -22.84 4.86 23.49
N THR A 74 -22.27 3.97 24.28
CA THR A 74 -22.58 2.53 24.24
C THR A 74 -23.17 2.11 25.57
N ASN A 75 -24.35 1.47 25.55
CA ASN A 75 -25.06 0.99 26.75
C ASN A 75 -24.57 -0.37 27.25
N GLU A 76 -23.37 -0.78 26.82
CA GLU A 76 -22.73 -1.97 27.36
C GLU A 76 -21.91 -1.55 28.59
N PRO A 77 -22.11 -2.19 29.75
CA PRO A 77 -21.24 -1.94 30.89
C PRO A 77 -19.80 -2.24 30.48
N TYR A 78 -18.86 -1.36 30.85
CA TYR A 78 -17.44 -1.60 30.61
C TYR A 78 -17.09 -2.97 31.19
N LYS A 79 -16.78 -3.95 30.33
CA LYS A 79 -16.22 -5.21 30.79
C LYS A 79 -14.81 -4.90 31.26
N TYR A 80 -14.64 -4.70 32.56
CA TYR A 80 -13.32 -4.74 33.19
C TYR A 80 -12.76 -6.15 32.98
N ALA A 81 -12.09 -6.38 31.84
CA ALA A 81 -11.45 -7.64 31.55
C ALA A 81 -10.39 -7.90 32.62
N GLY A 82 -10.64 -8.88 33.49
CA GLY A 82 -9.67 -9.37 34.47
C GLY A 82 -9.79 -8.82 35.90
N VAL A 83 -10.82 -8.02 36.23
CA VAL A 83 -11.01 -7.53 37.61
C VAL A 83 -12.26 -8.19 38.22
N ALA A 84 -12.04 -9.12 39.15
CA ALA A 84 -13.09 -9.78 39.93
C ALA A 84 -13.61 -8.89 41.07
N THR A 85 -13.95 -7.64 40.77
CA THR A 85 -14.54 -6.71 41.75
C THR A 85 -16.03 -6.52 41.48
N PRO A 86 -16.87 -6.39 42.52
CA PRO A 86 -18.25 -6.01 42.34
C PRO A 86 -18.29 -4.62 41.69
N VAL A 87 -18.96 -4.52 40.53
CA VAL A 87 -19.25 -3.24 39.89
C VAL A 87 -20.02 -2.37 40.89
N PRO A 88 -19.54 -1.15 41.23
CA PRO A 88 -20.25 -0.25 42.13
C PRO A 88 -21.70 -0.05 41.67
N ALA A 89 -22.65 -0.02 42.61
CA ALA A 89 -24.09 0.07 42.28
C ALA A 89 -24.46 1.37 41.53
N ASP A 90 -23.60 2.38 41.62
CA ASP A 90 -23.65 3.70 40.99
C ASP A 90 -22.83 3.80 39.69
N ALA A 91 -22.20 2.71 39.24
CA ALA A 91 -21.43 2.74 38.00
C ALA A 91 -22.32 3.07 36.79
N PRO A 92 -21.91 3.98 35.90
CA PRO A 92 -22.67 4.30 34.70
C PRO A 92 -22.85 3.04 33.86
N ARG A 93 -24.09 2.76 33.43
CA ARG A 93 -24.48 1.56 32.65
C ARG A 93 -23.98 1.59 31.19
N GLY A 94 -23.01 2.44 30.88
CA GLY A 94 -22.48 2.64 29.54
C GLY A 94 -21.21 3.48 29.56
N TYR A 95 -20.61 3.64 28.38
CA TYR A 95 -19.40 4.43 28.22
C TYR A 95 -19.41 5.24 26.93
N CYS A 96 -18.63 6.31 26.94
CA CYS A 96 -18.41 7.16 25.78
C CYS A 96 -17.18 6.71 24.99
N ASN A 97 -17.34 6.43 23.70
CA ASN A 97 -16.23 6.43 22.75
C ASN A 97 -16.06 7.86 22.22
N GLU A 98 -15.27 8.67 22.93
CA GLU A 98 -15.04 10.09 22.63
C GLU A 98 -14.47 10.31 21.22
N ASN A 99 -13.63 9.38 20.76
CA ASN A 99 -12.94 9.49 19.49
C ASN A 99 -13.74 8.91 18.31
N TYR A 100 -15.03 8.62 18.49
CA TYR A 100 -15.83 7.98 17.45
C TYR A 100 -15.90 8.81 16.16
N THR A 101 -16.40 10.05 16.25
CA THR A 101 -16.58 10.88 15.05
C THR A 101 -15.24 11.29 14.44
N CYS A 102 -14.26 11.66 15.26
CA CYS A 102 -12.94 12.04 14.74
C CYS A 102 -12.21 10.84 14.10
N GLY A 103 -12.34 9.64 14.69
CA GLY A 103 -11.81 8.40 14.13
C GLY A 103 -12.46 8.06 12.79
N LYS A 104 -13.78 8.20 12.68
CA LYS A 104 -14.48 8.04 11.40
C LYS A 104 -14.00 9.01 10.32
N ASN A 105 -13.79 10.27 10.69
CA ASN A 105 -13.27 11.29 9.76
C ASN A 105 -11.84 10.95 9.31
N PHE A 106 -11.00 10.46 10.22
CA PHE A 106 -9.65 9.97 9.89
C PHE A 106 -9.69 8.76 8.95
N ASP A 107 -10.53 7.76 9.24
CA ASP A 107 -10.69 6.56 8.41
C ASP A 107 -11.16 6.93 6.99
N GLU A 108 -12.08 7.88 6.88
CA GLU A 108 -12.55 8.40 5.59
C GLU A 108 -11.45 9.12 4.83
N ALA A 109 -10.68 9.98 5.50
CA ALA A 109 -9.53 10.66 4.91
C ALA A 109 -8.46 9.65 4.44
N MET A 110 -8.17 8.64 5.25
CA MET A 110 -7.24 7.56 4.93
C MET A 110 -7.71 6.71 3.74
N LYS A 111 -9.01 6.42 3.66
CA LYS A 111 -9.61 5.74 2.50
C LYS A 111 -9.44 6.56 1.22
N GLY A 112 -9.68 7.87 1.27
CA GLY A 112 -9.46 8.78 0.16
C GLY A 112 -7.99 8.84 -0.27
N TYR A 113 -7.09 8.96 0.71
CA TYR A 113 -5.66 8.95 0.52
C TYR A 113 -5.15 7.67 -0.15
N ASN A 114 -5.49 6.50 0.40
CA ASN A 114 -5.07 5.19 -0.13
C ASN A 114 -5.60 4.95 -1.55
N ARG A 115 -6.82 5.42 -1.86
CA ARG A 115 -7.37 5.37 -3.22
C ARG A 115 -6.53 6.17 -4.20
N ASN A 116 -6.17 7.39 -3.84
CA ASN A 116 -5.39 8.27 -4.72
C ASN A 116 -3.97 7.71 -4.93
N VAL A 117 -3.34 7.21 -3.86
CA VAL A 117 -2.04 6.53 -3.95
C VAL A 117 -2.11 5.30 -4.87
N PHE A 118 -3.16 4.48 -4.74
CA PHE A 118 -3.38 3.35 -5.65
C PHE A 118 -3.46 3.79 -7.11
N ILE A 119 -4.24 4.83 -7.42
CA ILE A 119 -4.37 5.35 -8.78
C ILE A 119 -3.00 5.82 -9.31
N VAL A 120 -2.22 6.54 -8.51
CA VAL A 120 -0.88 7.01 -8.91
C VAL A 120 0.06 5.83 -9.17
N LEU A 121 0.09 4.82 -8.29
CA LEU A 121 0.92 3.63 -8.46
C LEU A 121 0.50 2.78 -9.66
N VAL A 122 -0.79 2.75 -9.99
CA VAL A 122 -1.30 2.09 -11.21
C VAL A 122 -0.84 2.85 -12.45
N VAL A 123 -1.04 4.17 -12.50
CA VAL A 123 -0.60 5.00 -13.63
C VAL A 123 0.91 4.91 -13.83
N ALA A 124 1.70 5.04 -12.75
CA ALA A 124 3.15 4.91 -12.80
C ALA A 124 3.58 3.49 -13.22
N GLY A 125 2.94 2.46 -12.68
CA GLY A 125 3.20 1.07 -13.04
C GLY A 125 2.92 0.79 -14.51
N THR A 126 1.79 1.25 -15.03
CA THR A 126 1.45 1.16 -16.45
C THR A 126 2.42 1.96 -17.32
N ALA A 127 2.82 3.16 -16.90
CA ALA A 127 3.82 3.95 -17.60
C ALA A 127 5.19 3.24 -17.69
N LEU A 128 5.60 2.55 -16.62
CA LEU A 128 6.82 1.73 -16.60
C LEU A 128 6.70 0.52 -17.55
N LEU A 129 5.55 -0.15 -17.59
CA LEU A 129 5.28 -1.25 -18.51
C LEU A 129 5.30 -0.79 -19.98
N VAL A 130 4.75 0.39 -20.28
CA VAL A 130 4.81 0.97 -21.63
C VAL A 130 6.24 1.42 -21.95
N GLY A 131 6.91 2.07 -21.00
CA GLY A 131 8.30 2.52 -21.10
C GLY A 131 9.28 1.38 -21.34
N SER A 132 9.00 0.16 -20.87
CA SER A 132 9.86 -1.00 -21.12
C SER A 132 9.93 -1.39 -22.60
N ILE A 133 8.88 -1.13 -23.37
CA ILE A 133 8.84 -1.37 -24.82
C ILE A 133 9.83 -0.44 -25.52
N PHE A 134 9.86 0.84 -25.14
CA PHE A 134 10.79 1.82 -25.69
C PHE A 134 12.23 1.59 -25.21
N ALA A 135 12.42 1.04 -24.02
CA ALA A 135 13.72 0.66 -23.47
C ALA A 135 14.25 -0.69 -23.98
N SER A 136 13.56 -1.32 -24.94
CA SER A 136 13.90 -2.67 -25.47
C SER A 136 15.31 -2.77 -26.08
N ALA A 137 15.92 -1.65 -26.47
CA ALA A 137 17.32 -1.60 -26.91
C ALA A 137 18.31 -2.02 -25.81
N VAL A 138 17.95 -1.86 -24.53
CA VAL A 138 18.75 -2.30 -23.37
C VAL A 138 17.94 -3.31 -22.57
N GLU A 139 18.16 -4.58 -22.86
CA GLU A 139 17.37 -5.69 -22.31
C GLU A 139 17.25 -5.65 -20.77
N ALA A 140 18.33 -5.31 -20.07
CA ALA A 140 18.32 -5.19 -18.61
C ALA A 140 17.40 -4.06 -18.10
N VAL A 141 17.33 -2.94 -18.82
CA VAL A 141 16.48 -1.80 -18.45
C VAL A 141 15.02 -2.11 -18.77
N ALA A 142 14.73 -2.69 -19.93
CA ALA A 142 13.39 -3.13 -20.30
C ALA A 142 12.83 -4.16 -19.29
N LEU A 143 13.63 -5.16 -18.91
CA LEU A 143 13.25 -6.12 -17.87
C LEU A 143 13.07 -5.42 -16.51
N GLY A 144 13.99 -4.53 -16.14
CA GLY A 144 13.92 -3.74 -14.90
C GLY A 144 12.62 -2.94 -14.81
N PHE A 145 12.24 -2.20 -15.85
CA PHE A 145 10.99 -1.43 -15.90
C PHE A 145 9.75 -2.33 -15.90
N SER A 146 9.81 -3.49 -16.56
CA SER A 146 8.71 -4.44 -16.55
C SER A 146 8.45 -4.97 -15.12
N PHE A 147 9.51 -5.40 -14.42
CA PHE A 147 9.41 -5.82 -13.02
C PHE A 147 9.02 -4.67 -12.09
N ALA A 148 9.55 -3.47 -12.30
CA ALA A 148 9.20 -2.29 -11.53
C ALA A 148 7.70 -1.96 -11.65
N GLY A 149 7.16 -2.01 -12.87
CA GLY A 149 5.76 -1.75 -13.15
C GLY A 149 4.82 -2.77 -12.51
N ILE A 150 5.13 -4.07 -12.64
CA ILE A 150 4.36 -5.14 -11.97
C ILE A 150 4.40 -4.96 -10.45
N LEU A 151 5.59 -4.71 -9.88
CA LEU A 151 5.74 -4.52 -8.45
C LEU A 151 4.95 -3.30 -7.95
N SER A 152 4.93 -2.19 -8.69
CA SER A 152 4.12 -1.01 -8.38
C SER A 152 2.63 -1.33 -8.32
N LEU A 153 2.13 -2.15 -9.27
CA LEU A 153 0.74 -2.59 -9.29
C LEU A 153 0.38 -3.46 -8.07
N ILE A 154 1.29 -4.35 -7.66
CA ILE A 154 1.11 -5.18 -6.47
C ILE A 154 1.06 -4.31 -5.21
N ILE A 155 2.03 -3.41 -5.04
CA ILE A 155 2.13 -2.51 -3.88
C ILE A 155 0.88 -1.62 -3.80
N GLY A 156 0.46 -1.02 -4.91
CA GLY A 156 -0.74 -0.21 -4.97
C GLY A 156 -1.99 -1.01 -4.57
N THR A 157 -2.12 -2.22 -5.10
CA THR A 157 -3.26 -3.10 -4.79
C THR A 157 -3.29 -3.45 -3.30
N MET A 158 -2.17 -3.89 -2.71
CA MET A 158 -2.07 -4.21 -1.28
C MET A 158 -2.49 -3.03 -0.40
N ARG A 159 -2.06 -1.81 -0.76
CA ARG A 159 -2.34 -0.60 0.02
C ARG A 159 -3.81 -0.19 0.00
N TYR A 160 -4.49 -0.31 -1.13
CA TYR A 160 -5.91 0.07 -1.22
C TYR A 160 -6.86 -1.10 -0.95
N TRP A 161 -6.37 -2.34 -0.90
CA TRP A 161 -7.17 -3.55 -0.76
C TRP A 161 -8.18 -3.45 0.38
N GLU A 162 -7.73 -3.14 1.59
CA GLU A 162 -8.59 -3.05 2.78
C GLU A 162 -9.67 -1.96 2.64
N SER A 163 -9.30 -0.80 2.09
CA SER A 163 -10.23 0.33 1.91
C SER A 163 -11.15 0.19 0.68
N MET A 164 -10.86 -0.78 -0.21
CA MET A 164 -11.63 -1.04 -1.42
C MET A 164 -12.95 -1.74 -1.09
N ASP A 165 -14.04 -1.31 -1.74
CA ASP A 165 -15.33 -1.98 -1.65
C ASP A 165 -15.25 -3.44 -2.11
N GLU A 166 -15.96 -4.33 -1.43
CA GLU A 166 -15.93 -5.77 -1.70
C GLU A 166 -16.30 -6.10 -3.15
N ARG A 167 -17.28 -5.40 -3.73
CA ARG A 167 -17.69 -5.60 -5.13
C ARG A 167 -16.59 -5.17 -6.09
N LEU A 168 -15.91 -4.06 -5.78
CA LEU A 168 -14.83 -3.55 -6.61
C LEU A 168 -13.62 -4.50 -6.59
N ARG A 169 -13.30 -5.12 -5.45
CA ARG A 169 -12.24 -6.15 -5.36
C ARG A 169 -12.50 -7.31 -6.33
N VAL A 170 -13.74 -7.80 -6.39
CA VAL A 170 -14.14 -8.88 -7.30
C VAL A 170 -14.01 -8.46 -8.76
N VAL A 171 -14.45 -7.25 -9.11
CA VAL A 171 -14.35 -6.72 -10.48
C VAL A 171 -12.88 -6.59 -10.92
N VAL A 172 -12.03 -6.02 -10.06
CA VAL A 172 -10.60 -5.84 -10.36
C VAL A 172 -9.89 -7.18 -10.54
N LEU A 173 -10.15 -8.15 -9.64
CA LEU A 173 -9.60 -9.51 -9.77
C LEU A 173 -10.11 -10.22 -11.02
N GLY A 174 -11.40 -10.12 -11.32
CA GLY A 174 -12.00 -10.72 -12.52
C GLY A 174 -11.39 -10.18 -13.80
N PHE A 175 -11.19 -8.86 -13.87
CA PHE A 175 -10.52 -8.21 -15.00
C PHE A 175 -9.04 -8.63 -15.11
N ALA A 176 -8.29 -8.60 -14.01
CA ALA A 176 -6.88 -9.02 -13.99
C ALA A 176 -6.73 -10.48 -14.44
N LEU A 177 -7.58 -11.38 -13.94
CA LEU A 177 -7.59 -12.78 -14.33
C LEU A 177 -7.91 -12.95 -15.82
N THR A 178 -8.92 -12.26 -16.32
CA THR A 178 -9.30 -12.31 -17.74
C THR A 178 -8.18 -11.79 -18.63
N ALA A 179 -7.53 -10.69 -18.25
CA ALA A 179 -6.38 -10.15 -18.97
C ALA A 179 -5.20 -11.14 -19.00
N LEU A 180 -4.88 -11.76 -17.86
CA LEU A 180 -3.79 -12.75 -17.77
C LEU A 180 -4.10 -14.01 -18.60
N VAL A 181 -5.31 -14.54 -18.51
CA VAL A 181 -5.75 -15.70 -19.31
C VAL A 181 -5.73 -15.36 -20.79
N TRP A 182 -6.23 -14.18 -21.19
CA TRP A 182 -6.19 -13.73 -22.59
C TRP A 182 -4.74 -13.59 -23.08
N ILE A 183 -3.87 -12.91 -22.34
CA ILE A 183 -2.46 -12.76 -22.73
C ILE A 183 -1.79 -14.14 -22.84
N GLY A 184 -2.04 -15.05 -21.89
CA GLY A 184 -1.55 -16.41 -21.92
C GLY A 184 -1.99 -17.15 -23.19
N ILE A 185 -3.29 -17.20 -23.47
CA ILE A 185 -3.82 -17.87 -24.67
C ILE A 185 -3.28 -17.20 -25.94
N LYS A 186 -3.27 -15.87 -26.03
CA LYS A 186 -2.84 -15.16 -27.24
C LYS A 186 -1.34 -15.33 -27.50
N LYS A 187 -0.51 -15.36 -26.46
CA LYS A 187 0.95 -15.41 -26.57
C LYS A 187 1.51 -16.83 -26.64
N PHE A 188 0.81 -17.83 -26.11
CA PHE A 188 1.21 -19.24 -26.16
C PHE A 188 0.43 -20.07 -27.18
N ARG A 189 -0.51 -19.46 -27.91
CA ARG A 189 -1.08 -20.05 -29.13
C ARG A 189 -0.20 -19.70 -30.33
N ASP A 190 1.08 -19.98 -30.16
CA ASP A 190 2.08 -20.22 -31.19
C ASP A 190 2.41 -21.72 -31.16
#